data_AF-A0A2N2LR25-F1
#
_entry.id   AF-A0A2N2LR25-F1
#
_cell.length_a   1.000
_cell.length_b   1.000
_cell.length_c   1.000
_cell.angle_alpha   90.00
_cell.angle_beta   90.00
_cell.angle_gamma   90.00
#
_symmetry.space_group_name_H-M   'P 1'
#
loop_
_entity.id
_entity.type
_entity.pdbx_description
1 polymer ?
#
loop_
_entity_poly.entity_id
_entity_poly.type
_entity_poly.pdbx_seq_one_letter_code
_entity_poly.pdbx_strand_id
1 'polypeptide(L)'
;MNWPPIDIPVLGRSGIIALVALFHFPFFVNFVMGAPVIAVISEWLGKRTGNPFYNRISKHLANMALVTVGVGAFGGIALVATNVGLFPKFFSMGAGVFFWPLIIEIGAFMLEAIGIALYKYTWDKYHHTPTHYIIGLLGAFGAWFSGFIINGLASFMLTPGQWVQTKDVFDAWFNPSFLPSYLHRCVAAFSITGFFMIIYTLWMFGKAKSEEDHSYVKWSLRYSGKWALISTALQFFPGVWYLTALERGTSLAAPEGSVVPKLLNGQLTFFWFGGIILAATAILLVYFLSVQNPKTGLKLVGRLGLILSVLLILTTNAFMGFTRERARKPYLVYGAVYGNQIMTDMMTKMFADDEASQPEVEEVGDPKEGKVLFEAGPCLACHNLEGVGGVVKALDGVGTRLSAEQISALLSSPPAGMPPYGGTKAEKSDLVAFLESLK
;
A
#
# COMPACT_ATOMS: atom_id res chain seq x y z
N MET A 1 -16.01 -12.67 -12.36
CA MET A 1 -16.94 -11.70 -12.97
C MET A 1 -16.43 -11.37 -14.37
N ASN A 2 -17.29 -11.37 -15.40
CA ASN A 2 -16.89 -11.21 -16.81
C ASN A 2 -17.23 -9.82 -17.37
N TRP A 3 -17.39 -8.80 -16.52
CA TRP A 3 -17.67 -7.45 -16.98
C TRP A 3 -16.38 -6.72 -17.36
N PRO A 4 -16.42 -5.83 -18.36
CA PRO A 4 -15.26 -5.03 -18.73
C PRO A 4 -14.85 -4.13 -17.55
N PRO A 5 -13.54 -3.96 -17.29
CA PRO A 5 -13.12 -3.09 -16.21
C PRO A 5 -13.44 -1.62 -16.52
N ILE A 6 -13.75 -0.83 -15.50
CA ILE A 6 -14.09 0.59 -15.65
C ILE A 6 -12.83 1.38 -16.01
N ASP A 7 -12.93 2.24 -17.02
CA ASP A 7 -11.88 3.18 -17.38
C ASP A 7 -12.00 4.49 -16.63
N ILE A 8 -10.86 4.94 -16.11
CA ILE A 8 -10.74 6.21 -15.40
C ILE A 8 -9.84 7.12 -16.25
N PRO A 9 -10.39 8.21 -16.81
CA PRO A 9 -9.60 9.15 -17.57
C PRO A 9 -8.54 9.83 -16.68
N VAL A 10 -7.45 10.26 -17.29
CA VAL A 10 -6.34 11.05 -16.68
C VAL A 10 -5.47 10.29 -15.68
N LEU A 11 -6.01 9.64 -14.65
CA LEU A 11 -5.18 8.96 -13.62
C LEU A 11 -4.96 7.47 -13.89
N GLY A 12 -5.79 6.88 -14.75
CA GLY A 12 -5.79 5.44 -15.01
C GLY A 12 -6.21 4.60 -13.81
N ARG A 13 -6.42 3.29 -14.05
CA ARG A 13 -6.95 2.36 -13.05
C ARG A 13 -6.04 2.21 -11.82
N SER A 14 -4.73 2.05 -12.03
CA SER A 14 -3.76 1.93 -10.94
C SER A 14 -3.55 3.23 -10.16
N GLY A 15 -3.68 4.40 -10.82
CA GLY A 15 -3.50 5.69 -10.17
C GLY A 15 -4.59 6.00 -9.14
N ILE A 16 -5.86 5.70 -9.46
CA ILE A 16 -6.97 5.86 -8.51
C ILE A 16 -6.83 4.93 -7.30
N ILE A 17 -6.49 3.65 -7.51
CA ILE A 17 -6.27 2.74 -6.39
C ILE A 17 -5.11 3.21 -5.52
N ALA A 18 -4.03 3.71 -6.12
CA ALA A 18 -2.91 4.27 -5.38
C ALA A 18 -3.35 5.47 -4.51
N LEU A 19 -4.15 6.39 -5.06
CA LEU A 19 -4.68 7.54 -4.31
C LEU A 19 -5.53 7.09 -3.10
N VAL A 20 -6.48 6.17 -3.31
CA VAL A 20 -7.34 5.65 -2.24
C VAL A 20 -6.49 4.93 -1.18
N ALA A 21 -5.51 4.12 -1.59
CA ALA A 21 -4.62 3.40 -0.69
C ALA A 21 -3.71 4.34 0.12
N LEU A 22 -3.18 5.41 -0.49
CA LEU A 22 -2.34 6.41 0.17
C LEU A 22 -3.09 7.20 1.24
N PHE A 23 -4.40 7.39 1.05
CA PHE A 23 -5.25 7.98 2.08
C PHE A 23 -5.64 6.92 3.14
N HIS A 24 -6.00 5.71 2.73
CA HIS A 24 -6.50 4.69 3.64
C HIS A 24 -5.42 4.14 4.58
N PHE A 25 -4.27 3.69 4.04
CA PHE A 25 -3.30 2.90 4.81
C PHE A 25 -2.56 3.70 5.92
N PRO A 26 -1.99 4.89 5.67
CA PRO A 26 -1.29 5.62 6.72
C PRO A 26 -2.24 6.14 7.79
N PHE A 27 -3.39 6.70 7.38
CA PHE A 27 -4.27 7.44 8.28
C PHE A 27 -5.23 6.53 9.04
N PHE A 28 -5.71 5.46 8.43
CA PHE A 28 -6.80 4.66 9.01
C PHE A 28 -6.39 3.24 9.38
N VAL A 29 -5.41 2.66 8.70
CA VAL A 29 -4.89 1.32 9.07
C VAL A 29 -3.77 1.47 10.09
N ASN A 30 -2.66 2.13 9.73
CA ASN A 30 -1.48 2.22 10.59
C ASN A 30 -1.78 2.94 11.91
N PHE A 31 -2.53 4.05 11.87
CA PHE A 31 -2.88 4.78 13.09
C PHE A 31 -3.74 3.93 14.03
N VAL A 32 -4.73 3.20 13.51
CA VAL A 32 -5.65 2.38 14.32
C VAL A 32 -4.96 1.11 14.84
N MET A 33 -3.97 0.58 14.15
CA MET A 33 -3.12 -0.48 14.71
C MET A 33 -2.23 0.03 15.86
N GLY A 34 -1.71 1.26 15.78
CA GLY A 34 -0.77 1.80 16.77
C GLY A 34 -1.43 2.49 17.97
N ALA A 35 -2.49 3.26 17.75
CA ALA A 35 -3.09 4.14 18.75
C ALA A 35 -3.72 3.41 19.95
N PRO A 36 -4.51 2.33 19.79
CA PRO A 36 -5.06 1.58 20.93
C PRO A 36 -3.98 0.97 21.80
N VAL A 37 -2.92 0.42 21.20
CA VAL A 37 -1.77 -0.12 21.94
C VAL A 37 -1.10 0.98 22.77
N ILE A 38 -0.77 2.12 22.14
CA ILE A 38 -0.12 3.23 22.84
C ILE A 38 -1.05 3.82 23.91
N ALA A 39 -2.37 3.82 23.70
CA ALA A 39 -3.35 4.27 24.68
C ALA A 39 -3.35 3.37 25.94
N VAL A 40 -3.39 2.05 25.77
CA VAL A 40 -3.34 1.08 26.87
C VAL A 40 -2.01 1.17 27.62
N ILE A 41 -0.88 1.25 26.90
CA ILE A 41 0.44 1.44 27.52
C ILE A 41 0.46 2.75 28.32
N SER A 42 -0.10 3.82 27.77
CA SER A 42 -0.17 5.12 28.44
C SER A 42 -1.03 5.04 29.70
N GLU A 43 -2.21 4.41 29.65
CA GLU A 43 -3.05 4.21 30.85
C GLU A 43 -2.28 3.44 31.94
N TRP A 44 -1.61 2.35 31.56
CA TRP A 44 -0.84 1.53 32.49
C TRP A 44 0.34 2.32 33.11
N LEU A 45 1.05 3.11 32.30
CA LEU A 45 2.09 4.02 32.79
C LEU A 45 1.50 5.09 33.72
N GLY A 46 0.31 5.59 33.43
CA GLY A 46 -0.43 6.51 34.30
C GLY A 46 -0.71 5.91 35.67
N LYS A 47 -1.15 4.65 35.73
CA LYS A 47 -1.35 3.92 36.99
C LYS A 47 -0.05 3.74 37.76
N ARG A 48 0.98 3.29 37.05
CA ARG A 48 2.26 2.90 37.65
C ARG A 48 3.06 4.09 38.15
N THR A 49 3.03 5.20 37.43
CA THR A 49 3.85 6.39 37.74
C THR A 49 3.09 7.46 38.52
N GLY A 50 1.75 7.39 38.58
CA GLY A 50 0.91 8.44 39.15
C GLY A 50 0.91 9.75 38.35
N ASN A 51 1.57 9.80 37.18
CA ASN A 51 1.64 11.01 36.38
C ASN A 51 0.36 11.17 35.53
N PRO A 52 -0.44 12.24 35.76
CA PRO A 52 -1.72 12.44 35.09
C PRO A 52 -1.61 12.70 33.58
N PHE A 53 -0.42 13.10 33.08
CA PHE A 53 -0.22 13.36 31.66
C PHE A 53 -0.36 12.09 30.81
N TYR A 54 0.01 10.93 31.34
CA TYR A 54 -0.21 9.65 30.68
C TYR A 54 -1.71 9.32 30.53
N ASN A 55 -2.51 9.60 31.55
CA ASN A 55 -3.96 9.42 31.48
C ASN A 55 -4.59 10.37 30.45
N ARG A 56 -4.13 11.64 30.45
CA ARG A 56 -4.60 12.65 29.49
C ARG A 56 -4.34 12.22 28.06
N ILE A 57 -3.11 11.80 27.74
CA ILE A 57 -2.78 11.38 26.36
C ILE A 57 -3.47 10.07 25.95
N SER A 58 -3.65 9.13 26.88
CA SER A 58 -4.42 7.91 26.61
C SER A 58 -5.87 8.22 26.26
N LYS A 59 -6.53 9.11 27.01
CA LYS A 59 -7.88 9.59 26.69
C LYS A 59 -7.95 10.28 25.31
N HIS A 60 -6.94 11.09 24.97
CA HIS A 60 -6.86 11.69 23.63
C HIS A 60 -6.72 10.63 22.53
N LEU A 61 -5.86 9.63 22.71
CA LEU A 61 -5.68 8.52 21.77
C LEU A 61 -6.96 7.70 21.60
N ALA A 62 -7.69 7.42 22.69
CA ALA A 62 -8.98 6.72 22.61
C ALA A 62 -10.00 7.49 21.75
N ASN A 63 -10.07 8.82 21.92
CA ASN A 63 -10.93 9.68 21.11
C ASN A 63 -10.50 9.70 19.64
N MET A 64 -9.20 9.89 19.37
CA MET A 64 -8.67 9.90 18.00
C MET A 64 -8.89 8.55 17.31
N ALA A 65 -8.65 7.44 18.01
CA ALA A 65 -8.86 6.09 17.49
C ALA A 65 -10.33 5.86 17.12
N LEU A 66 -11.28 6.25 17.99
CA LEU A 66 -12.71 6.11 17.70
C LEU A 66 -13.13 6.89 16.44
N VAL A 67 -12.69 8.13 16.30
CA VAL A 67 -12.98 8.94 15.10
C VAL A 67 -12.37 8.29 13.86
N THR A 68 -11.13 7.81 13.99
CA THR A 68 -10.40 7.21 12.87
C THR A 68 -11.03 5.90 12.40
N VAL A 69 -11.47 5.02 13.31
CA VAL A 69 -12.20 3.80 12.95
C VAL A 69 -13.49 4.13 12.18
N GLY A 70 -14.25 5.12 12.66
CA GLY A 70 -15.50 5.54 12.02
C GLY A 70 -15.31 6.06 10.60
N VAL A 71 -14.31 6.92 10.37
CA VAL A 71 -14.01 7.46 9.03
C VAL A 71 -13.27 6.43 8.16
N GLY A 72 -12.43 5.61 8.77
CA GLY A 72 -11.58 4.62 8.11
C GLY A 72 -12.36 3.54 7.40
N ALA A 73 -13.51 3.13 7.95
CA ALA A 73 -14.41 2.16 7.33
C ALA A 73 -14.77 2.52 5.88
N PHE A 74 -14.99 3.81 5.59
CA PHE A 74 -15.29 4.28 4.23
C PHE A 74 -14.12 4.07 3.27
N GLY A 75 -12.88 4.22 3.74
CA GLY A 75 -11.68 3.96 2.94
C GLY A 75 -11.53 2.48 2.59
N GLY A 76 -11.88 1.58 3.52
CA GLY A 76 -11.88 0.13 3.26
C GLY A 76 -12.93 -0.25 2.21
N ILE A 77 -14.16 0.27 2.35
CA ILE A 77 -15.23 0.09 1.36
C ILE A 77 -14.81 0.63 -0.01
N ALA A 78 -14.17 1.81 -0.06
CA ALA A 78 -13.67 2.40 -1.30
C ALA A 78 -12.61 1.53 -1.97
N LEU A 79 -11.70 0.89 -1.21
CA LEU A 79 -10.73 -0.05 -1.76
C LEU A 79 -11.40 -1.30 -2.35
N VAL A 80 -12.40 -1.87 -1.67
CA VAL A 80 -13.15 -3.02 -2.19
C VAL A 80 -13.89 -2.64 -3.47
N ALA A 81 -14.66 -1.54 -3.44
CA ALA A 81 -15.44 -1.08 -4.58
C ALA A 81 -14.57 -0.77 -5.81
N THR A 82 -13.43 -0.10 -5.60
CA THR A 82 -12.50 0.20 -6.69
C THR A 82 -11.84 -1.06 -7.26
N ASN A 83 -11.51 -2.08 -6.45
CA ASN A 83 -10.99 -3.34 -6.98
C ASN A 83 -12.04 -4.12 -7.77
N VAL A 84 -13.30 -4.15 -7.30
CA VAL A 84 -14.42 -4.78 -8.03
C VAL A 84 -14.62 -4.14 -9.40
N GLY A 85 -14.60 -2.81 -9.48
CA GLY A 85 -14.85 -2.08 -10.73
C GLY A 85 -13.64 -2.04 -11.67
N LEU A 86 -12.43 -1.82 -11.15
CA LEU A 86 -11.23 -1.55 -11.96
C LEU A 86 -10.41 -2.81 -12.27
N PHE A 87 -10.48 -3.83 -11.42
CA PHE A 87 -9.73 -5.08 -11.55
C PHE A 87 -10.61 -6.32 -11.26
N PRO A 88 -11.75 -6.50 -11.96
CA PRO A 88 -12.77 -7.51 -11.62
C PRO A 88 -12.29 -8.95 -11.66
N LYS A 89 -11.43 -9.33 -12.63
CA LYS A 89 -10.89 -10.70 -12.75
C LYS A 89 -9.90 -10.98 -11.63
N PHE A 90 -9.00 -10.04 -11.38
CA PHE A 90 -8.05 -10.12 -10.26
C PHE A 90 -8.78 -10.20 -8.92
N PHE A 91 -9.78 -9.33 -8.69
CA PHE A 91 -10.57 -9.34 -7.46
C PHE A 91 -11.38 -10.63 -7.30
N SER A 92 -11.95 -11.16 -8.39
CA SER A 92 -12.69 -12.44 -8.36
C SER A 92 -11.77 -13.60 -7.95
N MET A 93 -10.54 -13.67 -8.48
CA MET A 93 -9.55 -14.67 -8.09
C MET A 93 -9.16 -14.52 -6.62
N GLY A 94 -8.82 -13.29 -6.19
CA GLY A 94 -8.44 -13.01 -4.81
C GLY A 94 -9.56 -13.34 -3.81
N ALA A 95 -10.81 -12.98 -4.14
CA ALA A 95 -11.98 -13.33 -3.34
C ALA A 95 -12.21 -14.84 -3.26
N GLY A 96 -11.94 -15.59 -4.33
CA GLY A 96 -12.00 -17.05 -4.32
C GLY A 96 -10.98 -17.69 -3.38
N VAL A 97 -9.73 -17.19 -3.38
CA VAL A 97 -8.66 -17.71 -2.52
C VAL A 97 -8.85 -17.28 -1.05
N PHE A 98 -9.21 -16.03 -0.82
CA PHE A 98 -9.22 -15.40 0.51
C PHE A 98 -10.63 -15.20 1.09
N PHE A 99 -11.67 -15.86 0.58
CA PHE A 99 -13.06 -15.68 1.04
C PHE A 99 -13.19 -15.78 2.56
N TRP A 100 -12.79 -16.92 3.14
CA TRP A 100 -12.88 -17.15 4.58
C TRP A 100 -11.98 -16.23 5.41
N PRO A 101 -10.69 -16.02 5.06
CA PRO A 101 -9.88 -14.98 5.68
C PRO A 101 -10.57 -13.62 5.73
N LEU A 102 -11.15 -13.14 4.62
CA LEU A 102 -11.85 -11.85 4.57
C LEU A 102 -13.12 -11.82 5.46
N ILE A 103 -13.85 -12.92 5.60
CA ILE A 103 -14.96 -13.01 6.56
C ILE A 103 -14.45 -12.89 8.01
N ILE A 104 -13.33 -13.55 8.32
CA ILE A 104 -12.70 -13.46 9.64
C ILE A 104 -12.19 -12.04 9.91
N GLU A 105 -11.67 -11.36 8.89
CA GLU A 105 -11.26 -9.95 8.96
C GLU A 105 -12.42 -9.04 9.40
N ILE A 106 -13.62 -9.22 8.86
CA ILE A 106 -14.81 -8.45 9.28
C ILE A 106 -15.07 -8.64 10.77
N GLY A 107 -14.96 -9.87 11.28
CA GLY A 107 -15.07 -10.14 12.72
C GLY A 107 -13.99 -9.45 13.55
N ALA A 108 -12.75 -9.44 13.07
CA ALA A 108 -11.63 -8.75 13.71
C ALA A 108 -11.85 -7.22 13.74
N PHE A 109 -12.36 -6.66 12.64
CA PHE A 109 -12.70 -5.24 12.53
C PHE A 109 -13.87 -4.85 13.46
N MET A 110 -14.87 -5.71 13.61
CA MET A 110 -15.93 -5.51 14.61
C MET A 110 -15.38 -5.52 16.04
N LEU A 111 -14.50 -6.47 16.37
CA LEU A 111 -13.86 -6.55 17.69
C LEU A 111 -13.04 -5.28 17.98
N GLU A 112 -12.27 -4.80 17.00
CA GLU A 112 -11.54 -3.54 17.07
C GLU A 112 -12.49 -2.37 17.36
N ALA A 113 -13.52 -2.18 16.53
CA ALA A 113 -14.43 -1.05 16.63
C ALA A 113 -15.19 -1.04 17.96
N ILE A 114 -15.70 -2.20 18.38
CA ILE A 114 -16.38 -2.35 19.67
C ILE A 114 -15.40 -2.12 20.82
N GLY A 115 -14.20 -2.70 20.77
CA GLY A 115 -13.17 -2.55 21.81
C GLY A 115 -12.75 -1.10 21.99
N ILE A 116 -12.47 -0.38 20.90
CA ILE A 116 -12.10 1.05 20.93
C ILE A 116 -13.26 1.91 21.42
N ALA A 117 -14.49 1.65 20.97
CA ALA A 117 -15.66 2.37 21.42
C ALA A 117 -15.88 2.18 22.93
N LEU A 118 -15.87 0.93 23.41
CA LEU A 118 -15.99 0.62 24.83
C LEU A 118 -14.87 1.28 25.63
N TYR A 119 -13.61 1.16 25.21
CA TYR A 119 -12.47 1.80 25.87
C TYR A 119 -12.69 3.31 26.02
N LYS A 120 -13.09 3.98 24.94
CA LYS A 120 -13.35 5.43 24.95
C LYS A 120 -14.52 5.81 25.86
N TYR A 121 -15.66 5.12 25.76
CA TYR A 121 -16.88 5.49 26.49
C TYR A 121 -16.88 5.07 27.95
N THR A 122 -16.09 4.06 28.33
CA THR A 122 -15.99 3.57 29.71
C THR A 122 -14.87 4.24 30.51
N TRP A 123 -14.03 5.06 29.86
CA TRP A 123 -12.88 5.75 30.45
C TRP A 123 -13.17 6.41 31.79
N ASP A 124 -14.16 7.31 31.84
CA ASP A 124 -14.43 8.13 33.02
C ASP A 124 -14.88 7.32 34.24
N LYS A 125 -15.40 6.10 34.02
CA LYS A 125 -15.88 5.21 35.08
C LYS A 125 -14.89 4.10 35.46
N TYR A 126 -14.10 3.61 34.50
CA TYR A 126 -13.36 2.36 34.67
C TYR A 126 -11.85 2.45 34.37
N HIS A 127 -11.30 3.61 34.01
CA HIS A 127 -9.85 3.73 33.83
C HIS A 127 -9.08 3.22 35.07
N HIS A 128 -7.92 2.59 34.84
CA HIS A 128 -7.08 1.87 35.82
C HIS A 128 -7.60 0.52 36.33
N THR A 129 -8.78 0.08 35.91
CA THR A 129 -9.30 -1.25 36.26
C THR A 129 -8.75 -2.34 35.32
N PRO A 130 -8.60 -3.59 35.80
CA PRO A 130 -8.25 -4.73 34.94
C PRO A 130 -9.18 -4.86 33.73
N THR A 131 -10.48 -4.61 33.92
CA THR A 131 -11.48 -4.65 32.86
C THR A 131 -11.20 -3.63 31.76
N HIS A 132 -10.83 -2.41 32.10
CA HIS A 132 -10.56 -1.36 31.12
C HIS A 132 -9.29 -1.66 30.30
N TYR A 133 -8.26 -2.22 30.94
CA TYR A 133 -7.09 -2.74 30.22
C TYR A 133 -7.45 -3.85 29.25
N ILE A 134 -8.27 -4.83 29.68
CA ILE A 134 -8.71 -5.93 28.82
C ILE A 134 -9.50 -5.40 27.62
N ILE A 135 -10.44 -4.46 27.83
CA ILE A 135 -11.21 -3.84 26.74
C ILE A 135 -10.26 -3.18 25.71
N GLY A 136 -9.29 -2.40 26.19
CA GLY A 136 -8.32 -1.74 25.31
C GLY A 136 -7.42 -2.74 24.58
N LEU A 137 -6.99 -3.80 25.26
CA LEU A 137 -6.20 -4.89 24.65
C LEU A 137 -7.00 -5.68 23.62
N LEU A 138 -8.29 -5.91 23.84
CA LEU A 138 -9.17 -6.54 22.86
C LEU A 138 -9.34 -5.66 21.61
N GLY A 139 -9.51 -4.35 21.79
CA GLY A 139 -9.53 -3.40 20.67
C GLY A 139 -8.22 -3.40 19.87
N ALA A 140 -7.08 -3.36 20.58
CA ALA A 140 -5.76 -3.47 19.96
C ALA A 140 -5.55 -4.82 19.26
N PHE A 141 -5.97 -5.92 19.89
CA PHE A 141 -5.88 -7.25 19.30
C PHE A 141 -6.73 -7.35 18.03
N GLY A 142 -7.95 -6.81 18.01
CA GLY A 142 -8.79 -6.73 16.81
C GLY A 142 -8.07 -6.03 15.66
N ALA A 143 -7.44 -4.88 15.92
CA ALA A 143 -6.70 -4.13 14.89
C ALA A 143 -5.48 -4.88 14.36
N TRP A 144 -4.73 -5.51 15.25
CA TRP A 144 -3.56 -6.29 14.88
C TRP A 144 -3.95 -7.56 14.12
N PHE A 145 -5.02 -8.22 14.57
CA PHE A 145 -5.53 -9.42 13.92
C PHE A 145 -6.11 -9.11 12.53
N SER A 146 -6.88 -8.03 12.37
CA SER A 146 -7.31 -7.55 11.05
C SER A 146 -6.11 -7.27 10.15
N GLY A 147 -5.11 -6.53 10.65
CA GLY A 147 -3.84 -6.28 9.96
C GLY A 147 -3.11 -7.57 9.55
N PHE A 148 -3.14 -8.60 10.40
CA PHE A 148 -2.54 -9.91 10.15
C PHE A 148 -3.25 -10.65 9.01
N ILE A 149 -4.59 -10.64 9.00
CA ILE A 149 -5.37 -11.23 7.91
C ILE A 149 -5.05 -10.52 6.58
N ILE A 150 -5.23 -9.20 6.52
CA ILE A 150 -5.12 -8.45 5.25
C ILE A 150 -3.68 -8.38 4.73
N ASN A 151 -2.68 -8.45 5.63
CA ASN A 151 -1.29 -8.56 5.22
C ASN A 151 -1.03 -9.84 4.41
N GLY A 152 -1.73 -10.93 4.72
CA GLY A 152 -1.72 -12.17 3.94
C GLY A 152 -1.98 -11.94 2.47
N LEU A 153 -3.12 -11.33 2.18
CA LEU A 153 -3.53 -10.94 0.83
C LEU A 153 -2.52 -9.97 0.20
N ALA A 154 -2.08 -8.96 0.96
CA ALA A 154 -1.19 -7.92 0.44
C ALA A 154 0.22 -8.43 0.09
N SER A 155 0.76 -9.39 0.86
CA SER A 155 2.07 -10.00 0.61
C SER A 155 1.98 -11.12 -0.43
N PHE A 156 0.85 -11.83 -0.51
CA PHE A 156 0.56 -12.82 -1.55
C PHE A 156 0.71 -12.25 -2.96
N MET A 157 0.24 -11.01 -3.18
CA MET A 157 0.40 -10.33 -4.47
C MET A 157 1.88 -10.15 -4.89
N LEU A 158 2.82 -10.13 -3.94
CA LEU A 158 4.24 -9.93 -4.20
C LEU A 158 5.01 -11.24 -4.26
N THR A 159 4.67 -12.17 -3.37
CA THR A 159 5.33 -13.48 -3.29
C THR A 159 4.24 -14.53 -3.13
N PRO A 160 3.62 -15.05 -4.21
CA PRO A 160 2.58 -16.07 -4.07
C PRO A 160 3.12 -17.42 -3.56
N GLY A 161 4.43 -17.66 -3.66
CA GLY A 161 5.05 -18.87 -3.09
C GLY A 161 4.53 -20.16 -3.73
N GLN A 162 4.32 -21.19 -2.90
CA GLN A 162 3.88 -22.52 -3.33
C GLN A 162 2.43 -22.56 -3.83
N TRP A 163 1.64 -21.52 -3.56
CA TRP A 163 0.25 -21.44 -4.02
C TRP A 163 0.13 -21.59 -5.54
N VAL A 164 1.15 -21.16 -6.30
CA VAL A 164 1.12 -21.28 -7.77
C VAL A 164 0.93 -22.74 -8.20
N GLN A 165 1.49 -23.68 -7.44
CA GLN A 165 1.39 -25.13 -7.67
C GLN A 165 0.24 -25.77 -6.88
N THR A 166 0.13 -25.46 -5.58
CA THR A 166 -0.80 -26.16 -4.67
C THR A 166 -2.23 -25.65 -4.75
N LYS A 167 -2.41 -24.37 -5.14
CA LYS A 167 -3.66 -23.61 -5.05
C LYS A 167 -4.28 -23.58 -3.64
N ASP A 168 -3.50 -23.91 -2.62
CA ASP A 168 -3.95 -24.01 -1.24
C ASP A 168 -3.97 -22.63 -0.54
N VAL A 169 -5.03 -22.36 0.23
CA VAL A 169 -5.22 -21.07 0.89
C VAL A 169 -4.16 -20.78 1.96
N PHE A 170 -3.65 -21.82 2.62
CA PHE A 170 -2.62 -21.68 3.64
C PHE A 170 -1.29 -21.24 3.01
N ASP A 171 -0.93 -21.83 1.87
CA ASP A 171 0.26 -21.42 1.11
C ASP A 171 0.14 -20.00 0.54
N ALA A 172 -1.08 -19.59 0.15
CA ALA A 172 -1.34 -18.21 -0.27
C ALA A 172 -1.17 -17.23 0.89
N TRP A 173 -1.72 -17.56 2.07
CA TRP A 173 -1.71 -16.69 3.22
C TRP A 173 -0.34 -16.59 3.89
N PHE A 174 0.27 -17.73 4.21
CA PHE A 174 1.59 -17.83 4.85
C PHE A 174 2.72 -17.88 3.83
N ASN A 175 2.66 -16.93 2.91
CA ASN A 175 3.62 -16.83 1.83
C ASN A 175 5.00 -16.31 2.30
N PRO A 176 6.07 -16.43 1.47
CA PRO A 176 7.44 -16.20 1.91
C PRO A 176 7.71 -14.83 2.56
N SER A 177 7.02 -13.78 2.11
CA SER A 177 7.20 -12.43 2.63
C SER A 177 6.16 -12.02 3.70
N PHE A 178 5.26 -12.92 4.09
CA PHE A 178 4.17 -12.67 5.03
C PHE A 178 4.66 -12.08 6.37
N LEU A 179 5.47 -12.85 7.10
CA LEU A 179 5.93 -12.47 8.44
C LEU A 179 6.78 -11.19 8.44
N PRO A 180 7.81 -11.03 7.59
CA PRO A 180 8.58 -9.80 7.59
C PRO A 180 7.75 -8.58 7.14
N SER A 181 6.83 -8.73 6.18
CA SER A 181 5.87 -7.67 5.81
C SER A 181 4.98 -7.27 6.99
N TYR A 182 4.46 -8.26 7.72
CA TYR A 182 3.58 -8.02 8.87
C TYR A 182 4.32 -7.25 9.97
N LEU A 183 5.51 -7.72 10.35
CA LEU A 183 6.34 -7.04 11.36
C LEU A 183 6.72 -5.62 10.94
N HIS A 184 7.07 -5.42 9.66
CA HIS A 184 7.33 -4.09 9.12
C HIS A 184 6.11 -3.17 9.27
N ARG A 185 4.90 -3.67 9.00
CA ARG A 185 3.64 -2.91 9.19
C ARG A 185 3.34 -2.63 10.66
N CYS A 186 3.53 -3.58 11.55
CA CYS A 186 3.34 -3.39 13.00
C CYS A 186 4.26 -2.29 13.54
N VAL A 187 5.54 -2.30 13.16
CA VAL A 187 6.48 -1.24 13.55
C VAL A 187 6.08 0.11 12.91
N ALA A 188 5.51 0.09 11.69
CA ALA A 188 5.11 1.30 10.98
C ALA A 188 3.90 1.95 11.64
N ALA A 189 2.98 1.14 12.17
CA ALA A 189 1.83 1.60 12.94
C ALA A 189 2.27 2.50 14.10
N PHE A 190 3.25 2.06 14.91
CA PHE A 190 3.78 2.88 16.01
C PHE A 190 4.46 4.17 15.53
N SER A 191 5.19 4.11 14.42
CA SER A 191 5.85 5.30 13.83
C SER A 191 4.82 6.34 13.42
N ILE A 192 3.86 5.92 12.60
CA ILE A 192 2.81 6.79 12.09
C ILE A 192 1.99 7.36 13.24
N THR A 193 1.58 6.55 14.22
CA THR A 193 0.88 7.06 15.41
C THR A 193 1.71 8.11 16.16
N GLY A 194 3.02 7.89 16.34
CA GLY A 194 3.91 8.89 16.94
C GLY A 194 3.92 10.23 16.20
N PHE A 195 3.98 10.21 14.86
CA PHE A 195 3.91 11.42 14.04
C PHE A 195 2.54 12.11 14.10
N PHE A 196 1.43 11.35 14.14
CA PHE A 196 0.11 11.91 14.40
C PHE A 196 0.02 12.60 15.76
N MET A 197 0.58 11.98 16.80
CA MET A 197 0.62 12.57 18.14
C MET A 197 1.46 13.86 18.18
N ILE A 198 2.52 13.98 17.37
CA ILE A 198 3.26 15.24 17.20
C ILE A 198 2.34 16.32 16.63
N ILE A 199 1.66 16.08 15.50
CA ILE A 199 0.73 17.06 14.91
C ILE A 199 -0.38 17.43 15.89
N TYR A 200 -0.97 16.45 16.57
CA TYR A 200 -2.00 16.69 17.57
C TYR A 200 -1.47 17.54 18.73
N THR A 201 -0.23 17.29 19.18
CA THR A 201 0.41 18.11 20.21
C THR A 201 0.64 19.55 19.74
N LEU A 202 1.04 19.77 18.49
CA LEU A 202 1.20 21.12 17.93
C LEU A 202 -0.14 21.87 17.85
N TRP A 203 -1.23 21.17 17.51
CA TRP A 203 -2.58 21.73 17.55
C TRP A 203 -3.01 22.09 18.99
N MET A 204 -2.74 21.22 19.97
CA MET A 204 -3.01 21.50 21.37
C MET A 204 -2.19 22.69 21.89
N PHE A 205 -0.95 22.85 21.44
CA PHE A 205 -0.11 24.02 21.78
C PHE A 205 -0.79 25.34 21.43
N GLY A 206 -1.41 25.43 20.25
CA GLY A 206 -2.15 26.63 19.83
C GLY A 206 -3.38 26.95 20.68
N LYS A 207 -3.84 25.99 21.51
CA LYS A 207 -4.98 26.14 22.42
C LYS A 207 -4.58 26.21 23.89
N ALA A 208 -3.29 26.05 24.21
CA ALA A 208 -2.81 26.07 25.59
C ALA A 208 -2.95 27.48 26.18
N LYS A 209 -3.59 27.57 27.36
CA LYS A 209 -3.80 28.84 28.07
C LYS A 209 -3.14 28.86 29.45
N SER A 210 -3.07 27.72 30.13
CA SER A 210 -2.51 27.60 31.47
C SER A 210 -1.05 27.11 31.43
N GLU A 211 -0.30 27.36 32.51
CA GLU A 211 1.05 26.82 32.67
C GLU A 211 1.06 25.28 32.70
N GLU A 212 0.01 24.66 33.25
CA GLU A 212 -0.18 23.22 33.23
C GLU A 212 -0.35 22.70 31.79
N ASP A 213 -1.16 23.37 30.97
CA ASP A 213 -1.34 22.99 29.56
C ASP A 213 -0.03 23.11 28.77
N HIS A 214 0.74 24.19 28.98
CA HIS A 214 2.05 24.32 28.36
C HIS A 214 3.02 23.23 28.81
N SER A 215 2.95 22.82 30.08
CA SER A 215 3.77 21.73 30.63
C SER A 215 3.36 20.37 30.05
N TYR A 216 2.06 20.12 29.93
CA TYR A 216 1.52 18.94 29.27
C TYR A 216 1.94 18.86 27.81
N VAL A 217 1.83 19.95 27.05
CA VAL A 217 2.22 20.00 25.62
C VAL A 217 3.71 19.72 25.44
N LYS A 218 4.59 20.32 26.25
CA LYS A 218 6.03 20.03 26.21
C LYS A 218 6.32 18.55 26.48
N TRP A 219 5.63 17.97 27.46
CA TRP A 219 5.75 16.56 27.80
C TRP A 219 5.22 15.66 26.68
N SER A 220 4.03 15.96 26.15
CA SER A 220 3.37 15.23 25.07
C SER A 220 4.23 15.23 23.81
N LEU A 221 4.88 16.35 23.50
CA LEU A 221 5.75 16.46 22.34
C LEU A 221 6.94 15.52 22.46
N ARG A 222 7.58 15.48 23.63
CA ARG A 222 8.69 14.56 23.89
C ARG A 222 8.23 13.10 23.86
N TYR A 223 7.08 12.79 24.44
CA TYR A 223 6.53 11.44 24.47
C TYR A 223 6.19 10.93 23.05
N SER A 224 5.49 11.77 22.27
CA SER A 224 5.16 11.50 20.86
C SER A 224 6.42 11.34 20.00
N GLY A 225 7.40 12.23 20.20
CA GLY A 225 8.68 12.18 19.51
C GLY A 225 9.47 10.91 19.78
N LYS A 226 9.41 10.36 21.00
CA LYS A 226 10.06 9.08 21.32
C LYS A 226 9.43 7.91 20.56
N TRP A 227 8.10 7.86 20.50
CA TRP A 227 7.39 6.85 19.72
C TRP A 227 7.74 6.95 18.24
N ALA A 228 7.66 8.14 17.65
CA ALA A 228 8.01 8.38 16.25
C ALA A 228 9.47 8.02 15.96
N LEU A 229 10.42 8.48 16.79
CA LEU A 229 11.85 8.25 16.63
C LEU A 229 12.21 6.77 16.70
N ILE A 230 11.85 6.10 17.80
CA ILE A 230 12.30 4.73 18.09
C ILE A 230 11.72 3.77 17.06
N SER A 231 10.42 3.85 16.80
CA SER A 231 9.76 2.94 15.85
C SER A 231 10.22 3.17 14.40
N THR A 232 10.46 4.42 13.98
CA THR A 232 10.99 4.68 12.63
C THR A 232 12.42 4.19 12.49
N ALA A 233 13.25 4.32 13.53
CA ALA A 233 14.59 3.72 13.51
C ALA A 233 14.54 2.18 13.48
N LEU A 234 13.62 1.59 14.24
CA LEU A 234 13.41 0.13 14.26
C LEU A 234 12.93 -0.43 12.93
N GLN A 235 12.38 0.37 12.01
CA GLN A 235 11.97 -0.09 10.68
C GLN A 235 13.10 -0.73 9.87
N PHE A 236 14.34 -0.33 10.15
CA PHE A 236 15.50 -0.88 9.45
C PHE A 236 15.54 -2.42 9.51
N PHE A 237 15.26 -3.00 10.68
CA PHE A 237 15.37 -4.46 10.88
C PHE A 237 14.32 -5.27 10.09
N PRO A 238 13.00 -5.08 10.30
CA PRO A 238 12.00 -5.79 9.49
C PRO A 238 12.04 -5.35 8.03
N GLY A 239 12.52 -4.13 7.71
CA GLY A 239 12.65 -3.65 6.33
C GLY A 239 13.72 -4.40 5.54
N VAL A 240 14.89 -4.61 6.13
CA VAL A 240 15.95 -5.43 5.52
C VAL A 240 15.50 -6.89 5.38
N TRP A 241 14.86 -7.45 6.40
CA TRP A 241 14.31 -8.81 6.31
C TRP A 241 13.22 -8.93 5.24
N TYR A 242 12.35 -7.92 5.11
CA TYR A 242 11.32 -7.91 4.09
C TYR A 242 11.92 -7.83 2.69
N LEU A 243 12.94 -7.01 2.48
CA LEU A 243 13.63 -6.93 1.19
C LEU A 243 14.27 -8.26 0.79
N THR A 244 14.93 -8.95 1.72
CA THR A 244 15.55 -10.26 1.42
C THR A 244 14.52 -11.35 1.15
N ALA A 245 13.40 -11.34 1.88
CA ALA A 245 12.29 -12.25 1.65
C ALA A 245 11.59 -11.99 0.31
N LEU A 246 11.44 -10.72 -0.08
CA LEU A 246 10.93 -10.33 -1.39
C LEU A 246 11.85 -10.83 -2.51
N GLU A 247 13.15 -10.50 -2.44
CA GLU A 247 14.14 -10.93 -3.44
C GLU A 247 14.14 -12.44 -3.62
N ARG A 248 14.18 -13.20 -2.52
CA ARG A 248 14.14 -14.67 -2.60
C ARG A 248 12.82 -15.15 -3.21
N GLY A 249 11.69 -14.58 -2.79
CA GLY A 249 10.37 -15.01 -3.22
C GLY A 249 10.09 -14.71 -4.70
N THR A 250 10.49 -13.54 -5.18
CA THR A 250 10.25 -13.12 -6.57
C THR A 250 11.24 -13.76 -7.53
N SER A 251 12.51 -13.92 -7.15
CA SER A 251 13.53 -14.61 -7.96
C SER A 251 13.25 -16.10 -8.19
N LEU A 252 12.52 -16.74 -7.28
CA LEU A 252 12.05 -18.12 -7.48
C LEU A 252 10.77 -18.19 -8.34
N ALA A 253 10.03 -17.10 -8.48
CA ALA A 253 8.72 -17.08 -9.14
C ALA A 253 8.79 -16.75 -10.64
N ALA A 254 9.77 -15.97 -11.09
CA ALA A 254 9.95 -15.65 -12.51
C ALA A 254 11.44 -15.40 -12.85
N PRO A 255 11.89 -15.63 -14.11
CA PRO A 255 13.27 -15.35 -14.55
C PRO A 255 13.72 -13.89 -14.36
N GLU A 256 12.82 -12.92 -14.56
CA GLU A 256 12.97 -11.49 -14.29
C GLU A 256 12.65 -11.12 -12.82
N GLY A 257 12.61 -12.14 -11.97
CA GLY A 257 12.18 -12.17 -10.58
C GLY A 257 12.91 -11.22 -9.66
N SER A 258 14.19 -10.95 -9.92
CA SER A 258 15.03 -10.18 -9.00
C SER A 258 14.54 -8.73 -8.88
N VAL A 259 14.23 -8.31 -7.66
CA VAL A 259 13.84 -6.94 -7.35
C VAL A 259 15.06 -6.05 -7.13
N VAL A 260 16.20 -6.62 -6.70
CA VAL A 260 17.41 -5.85 -6.40
C VAL A 260 17.92 -5.03 -7.60
N PRO A 261 18.08 -5.59 -8.83
CA PRO A 261 18.47 -4.80 -10.00
C PRO A 261 17.46 -3.70 -10.34
N LYS A 262 16.16 -3.96 -10.14
CA LYS A 262 15.09 -2.97 -10.37
C LYS A 262 15.22 -1.79 -9.41
N LEU A 263 15.64 -2.04 -8.17
CA LEU A 263 15.83 -1.03 -7.13
C LEU A 263 17.16 -0.26 -7.26
N LEU A 264 18.20 -0.86 -7.87
CA LEU A 264 19.53 -0.26 -7.95
C LEU A 264 19.80 0.45 -9.28
N ASN A 265 19.31 -0.08 -10.41
CA ASN A 265 19.70 0.35 -11.75
C ASN A 265 18.54 0.98 -12.55
N GLY A 266 17.54 1.59 -11.89
CA GLY A 266 16.36 2.09 -12.58
C GLY A 266 15.68 3.29 -11.93
N GLN A 267 14.49 3.64 -12.42
CA GLN A 267 13.69 4.74 -11.88
C GLN A 267 13.33 4.55 -10.39
N LEU A 268 13.32 3.30 -9.90
CA LEU A 268 13.02 2.99 -8.51
C LEU A 268 14.15 3.33 -7.54
N THR A 269 15.39 3.47 -8.03
CA THR A 269 16.53 3.90 -7.21
C THR A 269 16.22 5.24 -6.54
N PHE A 270 15.67 6.19 -7.29
CA PHE A 270 15.28 7.50 -6.76
C PHE A 270 14.23 7.39 -5.64
N PHE A 271 13.15 6.64 -5.86
CA PHE A 271 12.08 6.51 -4.87
C PHE A 271 12.53 5.74 -3.63
N TRP A 272 13.34 4.71 -3.80
CA TRP A 272 13.81 3.88 -2.71
C TRP A 272 14.82 4.62 -1.82
N PHE A 273 15.93 5.10 -2.38
CA PHE A 273 16.91 5.88 -1.63
C PHE A 273 16.34 7.21 -1.15
N GLY A 274 15.51 7.86 -1.96
CA GLY A 274 14.77 9.06 -1.56
C GLY A 274 13.93 8.81 -0.32
N GLY A 275 13.14 7.72 -0.30
CA GLY A 275 12.34 7.36 0.87
C GLY A 275 13.19 7.17 2.14
N ILE A 276 14.35 6.52 2.04
CA ILE A 276 15.29 6.32 3.17
C ILE A 276 15.82 7.67 3.67
N ILE A 277 16.26 8.55 2.77
CA ILE A 277 16.81 9.87 3.11
C ILE A 277 15.73 10.74 3.77
N LEU A 278 14.50 10.75 3.24
CA LEU A 278 13.38 11.49 3.81
C LEU A 278 13.06 10.99 5.23
N ALA A 279 13.05 9.67 5.46
CA ALA A 279 12.81 9.09 6.77
C ALA A 279 13.93 9.41 7.77
N ALA A 280 15.20 9.33 7.34
CA ALA A 280 16.35 9.71 8.15
C ALA A 280 16.30 11.20 8.54
N THR A 281 15.92 12.06 7.60
CA THR A 281 15.74 13.50 7.84
C THR A 281 14.61 13.76 8.83
N ALA A 282 13.47 13.07 8.67
CA ALA A 282 12.35 13.16 9.61
C ALA A 282 12.76 12.73 11.04
N ILE A 283 13.51 11.63 11.16
CA ILE A 283 14.08 11.15 12.42
C ILE A 283 14.96 12.21 13.09
N LEU A 284 15.86 12.85 12.34
CA LEU A 284 16.75 13.88 12.86
C LEU A 284 15.97 15.10 13.36
N LEU A 285 14.98 15.57 12.58
CA LEU A 285 14.12 16.67 13.00
C LEU A 285 13.37 16.34 14.29
N VAL A 286 12.77 15.16 14.39
CA VAL A 286 12.06 14.69 15.60
C VAL A 286 13.02 14.56 16.79
N TYR A 287 14.22 14.02 16.59
CA TYR A 287 15.22 13.88 17.64
C TYR A 287 15.58 15.24 18.26
N PHE A 288 15.99 16.21 17.44
CA PHE A 288 16.42 17.52 17.92
C PHE A 288 15.27 18.38 18.44
N LEU A 289 14.15 18.43 17.71
CA LEU A 289 13.04 19.37 17.98
C LEU A 289 12.00 18.83 18.94
N SER A 290 11.77 17.51 18.97
CA SER A 290 10.73 16.88 19.80
C SER A 290 11.31 16.24 21.05
N VAL A 291 12.35 15.41 20.91
CA VAL A 291 12.86 14.57 22.00
C VAL A 291 13.83 15.34 22.89
N GLN A 292 14.89 15.89 22.28
CA GLN A 292 15.95 16.60 23.01
C GLN A 292 15.46 17.96 23.48
N ASN A 293 14.98 18.81 22.56
CA ASN A 293 14.64 20.21 22.84
C ASN A 293 13.18 20.57 22.51
N PRO A 294 12.18 20.02 23.23
CA PRO A 294 10.76 20.30 22.94
C PRO A 294 10.39 21.78 23.04
N LYS A 295 11.08 22.57 23.90
CA LYS A 295 10.86 24.02 23.97
C LYS A 295 11.20 24.71 22.64
N THR A 296 12.27 24.28 21.98
CA THR A 296 12.68 24.80 20.66
C THR A 296 11.72 24.31 19.58
N GLY A 297 11.29 23.05 19.65
CA GLY A 297 10.27 22.49 18.75
C GLY A 297 8.93 23.24 18.77
N LEU A 298 8.55 23.83 19.91
CA LEU A 298 7.32 24.62 20.03
C LEU A 298 7.44 26.07 19.52
N LYS A 299 8.66 26.58 19.25
CA LYS A 299 8.85 27.88 18.59
C LYS A 299 8.46 27.80 17.11
N LEU A 300 8.25 28.94 16.45
CA LEU A 300 7.79 28.97 15.06
C LEU A 300 8.62 28.09 14.11
N VAL A 301 9.94 28.31 14.05
CA VAL A 301 10.84 27.53 13.17
C VAL A 301 10.85 26.05 13.53
N GLY A 302 10.84 25.72 14.83
CA GLY A 302 10.77 24.34 15.30
C GLY A 302 9.46 23.64 14.90
N ARG A 303 8.33 24.35 14.98
CA ARG A 303 7.01 23.83 14.57
C ARG A 303 6.98 23.54 13.08
N LEU A 304 7.51 24.45 12.26
CA LEU A 304 7.64 24.23 10.82
C LEU A 304 8.52 23.01 10.53
N GLY A 305 9.64 22.85 11.25
CA GLY A 305 10.49 21.66 11.14
C GLY A 305 9.78 20.36 11.53
N LEU A 306 8.94 20.37 12.57
CA LEU A 306 8.16 19.20 12.97
C LEU A 306 7.02 18.89 11.99
N ILE A 307 6.33 19.90 11.45
CA ILE A 307 5.35 19.71 10.37
C ILE A 307 6.03 19.13 9.14
N LEU A 308 7.20 19.65 8.77
CA LEU A 308 8.02 19.10 7.70
C LEU A 308 8.35 17.63 7.98
N SER A 309 8.75 17.26 9.19
CA SER A 309 9.05 15.85 9.53
C SER A 309 7.86 14.91 9.27
N VAL A 310 6.63 15.39 9.48
CA VAL A 310 5.41 14.62 9.22
C VAL A 310 5.14 14.51 7.72
N LEU A 311 5.34 15.59 6.96
CA LEU A 311 5.24 15.54 5.49
C LEU A 311 6.30 14.60 4.89
N LEU A 312 7.51 14.61 5.44
CA LEU A 312 8.59 13.71 5.03
C LEU A 312 8.21 12.25 5.28
N ILE A 313 7.67 11.87 6.46
CA ILE A 313 7.30 10.47 6.71
C ILE A 313 6.12 10.00 5.86
N LEU A 314 5.15 10.88 5.58
CA LEU A 314 4.05 10.58 4.66
C LEU A 314 4.57 10.40 3.23
N THR A 315 5.53 11.22 2.82
CA THR A 315 6.19 11.10 1.51
C THR A 315 7.03 9.81 1.42
N THR A 316 7.78 9.44 2.47
CA THR A 316 8.44 8.14 2.57
C THR A 316 7.44 7.01 2.38
N ASN A 317 6.28 7.05 3.03
CA ASN A 317 5.26 6.01 2.88
C ASN A 317 4.79 5.89 1.43
N ALA A 318 4.55 7.02 0.75
CA ALA A 318 4.19 7.04 -0.66
C ALA A 318 5.29 6.49 -1.57
N PHE A 319 6.54 6.90 -1.36
CA PHE A 319 7.69 6.44 -2.14
C PHE A 319 7.92 4.94 -1.97
N MET A 320 7.83 4.42 -0.75
CA MET A 320 7.98 3.00 -0.47
C MET A 320 6.81 2.19 -1.01
N GLY A 321 5.57 2.71 -0.93
CA GLY A 321 4.39 2.12 -1.55
C GLY A 321 4.51 2.03 -3.06
N PHE A 322 4.98 3.09 -3.72
CA PHE A 322 5.25 3.13 -5.16
C PHE A 322 6.36 2.15 -5.54
N THR A 323 7.45 2.13 -4.78
CA THR A 323 8.57 1.20 -4.99
C THR A 323 8.09 -0.25 -4.96
N ARG A 324 7.29 -0.62 -3.95
CA ARG A 324 6.68 -1.94 -3.82
C ARG A 324 5.74 -2.29 -4.98
N GLU A 325 4.89 -1.34 -5.40
CA GLU A 325 3.96 -1.54 -6.52
C GLU A 325 4.69 -1.76 -7.84
N ARG A 326 5.74 -0.99 -8.10
CA ARG A 326 6.48 -1.07 -9.36
C ARG A 326 7.43 -2.26 -9.40
N ALA A 327 7.98 -2.67 -8.25
CA ALA A 327 8.86 -3.84 -8.15
C ALA A 327 8.17 -5.13 -8.62
N ARG A 328 6.84 -5.25 -8.42
CA ARG A 328 6.06 -6.40 -8.90
C ARG A 328 5.59 -6.31 -10.35
N LYS A 329 5.71 -5.16 -11.02
CA LYS A 329 5.28 -5.06 -12.42
C LYS A 329 6.16 -5.95 -13.31
N PRO A 330 5.59 -6.58 -14.34
CA PRO A 330 4.27 -6.34 -14.94
C PRO A 330 3.07 -7.05 -14.27
N TYR A 331 3.25 -7.67 -13.11
CA TYR A 331 2.23 -8.48 -12.45
C TYR A 331 1.31 -7.71 -11.48
N LEU A 332 0.09 -8.23 -11.30
CA LEU A 332 -0.79 -7.98 -10.15
C LEU A 332 -0.54 -9.00 -9.03
N VAL A 333 -0.32 -10.26 -9.40
CA VAL A 333 0.20 -11.33 -8.53
C VAL A 333 1.46 -11.88 -9.18
N TYR A 334 2.61 -11.70 -8.52
CA TYR A 334 3.92 -11.94 -9.12
C TYR A 334 4.04 -13.34 -9.74
N GLY A 335 4.33 -13.42 -11.03
CA GLY A 335 4.46 -14.71 -11.75
C GLY A 335 3.16 -15.49 -11.98
N ALA A 336 1.99 -14.98 -11.55
CA ALA A 336 0.71 -15.68 -11.69
C ALA A 336 -0.35 -14.89 -12.48
N VAL A 337 -0.43 -13.56 -12.28
CA VAL A 337 -1.45 -12.70 -12.93
C VAL A 337 -0.80 -11.41 -13.42
N TYR A 338 -0.92 -11.12 -14.71
CA TYR A 338 -0.42 -9.88 -15.31
C TYR A 338 -1.31 -8.67 -15.00
N GLY A 339 -0.78 -7.46 -15.24
CA GLY A 339 -1.50 -6.17 -15.13
C GLY A 339 -2.81 -6.10 -15.94
N ASN A 340 -2.85 -6.80 -17.07
CA ASN A 340 -4.02 -6.96 -17.94
C ASN A 340 -5.05 -7.98 -17.38
N GLN A 341 -4.78 -8.57 -16.22
CA GLN A 341 -5.59 -9.59 -15.55
C GLN A 341 -5.64 -10.96 -16.27
N ILE A 342 -4.71 -11.23 -17.18
CA ILE A 342 -4.51 -12.54 -17.80
C ILE A 342 -3.57 -13.38 -16.92
N MET A 343 -3.90 -14.67 -16.77
CA MET A 343 -3.07 -15.62 -16.03
C MET A 343 -1.80 -15.98 -16.83
N THR A 344 -0.68 -16.18 -16.16
CA THR A 344 0.60 -16.48 -16.82
C THR A 344 0.59 -17.80 -17.59
N ASP A 345 -0.08 -18.83 -17.06
CA ASP A 345 -0.20 -20.15 -17.70
C ASP A 345 -1.06 -20.11 -18.97
N MET A 346 -2.14 -19.32 -18.98
CA MET A 346 -2.93 -19.04 -20.16
C MET A 346 -2.08 -18.34 -21.22
N MET A 347 -1.31 -17.33 -20.82
CA MET A 347 -0.43 -16.60 -21.72
C MET A 347 0.63 -17.50 -22.37
N THR A 348 1.25 -18.39 -21.59
CA THR A 348 2.22 -19.37 -22.10
C THR A 348 1.58 -20.34 -23.09
N LYS A 349 0.36 -20.83 -22.83
CA LYS A 349 -0.35 -21.71 -23.77
C LYS A 349 -0.67 -21.00 -25.08
N MET A 350 -1.14 -19.76 -25.00
CA MET A 350 -1.44 -18.96 -26.19
C MET A 350 -0.20 -18.77 -27.06
N PHE A 351 0.96 -18.45 -26.47
CA PHE A 351 2.21 -18.34 -27.23
C PHE A 351 2.71 -19.66 -27.80
N ALA A 352 2.55 -20.77 -27.07
CA ALA A 352 2.91 -22.08 -27.59
C ALA A 352 2.05 -22.49 -28.79
N ASP A 353 0.74 -22.20 -28.73
CA ASP A 353 -0.18 -22.40 -29.87
C ASP A 353 0.18 -21.46 -31.05
N ASP A 354 0.68 -20.25 -30.74
CA ASP A 354 1.17 -19.26 -31.71
C ASP A 354 2.41 -19.76 -32.47
N GLU A 355 3.39 -20.33 -31.77
CA GLU A 355 4.60 -20.93 -32.38
C GLU A 355 4.27 -22.21 -33.15
N ALA A 356 3.31 -23.01 -32.67
CA ALA A 356 2.91 -24.26 -33.31
C ALA A 356 2.10 -24.07 -34.60
N SER A 357 1.48 -22.90 -34.78
CA SER A 357 0.74 -22.58 -36.02
C SER A 357 1.70 -22.03 -37.08
N GLN A 358 1.90 -22.78 -38.17
CA GLN A 358 2.67 -22.31 -39.34
C GLN A 358 1.95 -21.12 -40.01
N PRO A 359 2.68 -20.16 -40.61
CA PRO A 359 2.05 -19.04 -41.31
C PRO A 359 1.54 -19.55 -42.66
N GLU A 360 0.23 -19.74 -42.80
CA GLU A 360 -0.34 -19.98 -44.13
C GLU A 360 -0.54 -18.68 -44.91
N VAL A 361 -0.66 -17.52 -44.25
CA VAL A 361 -0.65 -16.18 -44.87
C VAL A 361 -0.20 -15.15 -43.83
N GLU A 362 0.59 -14.14 -44.22
CA GLU A 362 0.78 -12.93 -43.42
C GLU A 362 -0.60 -12.26 -43.28
N GLU A 363 -1.27 -12.40 -42.14
CA GLU A 363 -2.59 -11.81 -41.93
C GLU A 363 -2.48 -10.29 -41.99
N VAL A 364 -3.02 -9.69 -43.06
CA VAL A 364 -3.15 -8.24 -43.19
C VAL A 364 -4.23 -7.80 -42.20
N GLY A 365 -3.81 -7.18 -41.10
CA GLY A 365 -4.72 -6.73 -40.06
C GLY A 365 -5.60 -5.55 -40.49
N ASP A 366 -6.80 -5.44 -39.89
CA ASP A 366 -7.72 -4.30 -40.02
C ASP A 366 -7.47 -3.27 -38.90
N PRO A 367 -7.02 -2.03 -39.22
CA PRO A 367 -6.86 -0.96 -38.25
C PRO A 367 -8.13 -0.62 -37.45
N LYS A 368 -9.33 -0.86 -37.99
CA LYS A 368 -10.59 -0.59 -37.28
C LYS A 368 -10.83 -1.60 -36.16
N GLU A 369 -10.63 -2.88 -36.43
CA GLU A 369 -10.71 -3.93 -35.41
C GLU A 369 -9.57 -3.77 -34.40
N GLY A 370 -8.37 -3.40 -34.86
CA GLY A 370 -7.24 -3.08 -33.99
C GLY A 370 -7.52 -1.92 -33.03
N LYS A 371 -8.26 -0.90 -33.47
CA LYS A 371 -8.72 0.20 -32.62
C LYS A 371 -9.68 -0.30 -31.54
N VAL A 372 -10.65 -1.15 -31.91
CA VAL A 372 -11.57 -1.77 -30.95
C VAL A 372 -10.80 -2.60 -29.92
N LEU A 373 -9.81 -3.38 -30.36
CA LEU A 373 -8.94 -4.16 -29.47
C LEU A 373 -8.10 -3.28 -28.56
N PHE A 374 -7.63 -2.13 -29.03
CA PHE A 374 -6.91 -1.17 -28.20
C PHE A 374 -7.81 -0.55 -27.12
N GLU A 375 -9.00 -0.09 -27.52
CA GLU A 375 -9.95 0.63 -26.67
C GLU A 375 -10.68 -0.29 -25.68
N ALA A 376 -11.12 -1.46 -26.13
CA ALA A 376 -11.79 -2.46 -25.29
C ALA A 376 -10.79 -3.34 -24.52
N GLY A 377 -9.54 -3.40 -24.98
CA GLY A 377 -8.49 -4.24 -24.42
C GLY A 377 -7.71 -3.61 -23.28
N PRO A 378 -6.70 -4.32 -22.76
CA PRO A 378 -5.90 -3.86 -21.63
C PRO A 378 -4.90 -2.75 -21.98
N CYS A 379 -4.72 -2.43 -23.27
CA CYS A 379 -3.73 -1.46 -23.74
C CYS A 379 -4.09 -0.04 -23.28
N LEU A 380 -5.35 0.38 -23.43
CA LEU A 380 -5.85 1.69 -23.00
C LEU A 380 -5.73 1.91 -21.47
N ALA A 381 -5.68 0.83 -20.67
CA ALA A 381 -5.52 0.94 -19.23
C ALA A 381 -4.15 1.52 -18.80
N CYS A 382 -3.12 1.34 -19.64
CA CYS A 382 -1.75 1.80 -19.40
C CYS A 382 -1.31 2.89 -20.37
N HIS A 383 -1.73 2.80 -21.63
CA HIS A 383 -1.38 3.72 -22.71
C HIS A 383 -2.49 4.74 -22.95
N ASN A 384 -2.13 5.91 -23.45
CA ASN A 384 -3.09 6.91 -23.90
C ASN A 384 -2.91 7.25 -25.39
N LEU A 385 -4.01 7.70 -26.00
CA LEU A 385 -4.10 8.30 -27.32
C LEU A 385 -4.87 9.61 -27.18
N GLU A 386 -4.34 10.70 -27.73
CA GLU A 386 -4.93 12.04 -27.68
C GLU A 386 -5.31 12.48 -26.26
N GLY A 387 -4.53 12.03 -25.26
CA GLY A 387 -4.77 12.30 -23.84
C GLY A 387 -5.85 11.44 -23.16
N VAL A 388 -6.44 10.49 -23.87
CA VAL A 388 -7.44 9.53 -23.35
C VAL A 388 -6.77 8.17 -23.08
N GLY A 389 -6.90 7.67 -21.84
CA GLY A 389 -6.38 6.37 -21.42
C GLY A 389 -5.44 6.44 -20.21
N GLY A 390 -4.49 5.52 -20.14
CA GLY A 390 -3.53 5.38 -19.04
C GLY A 390 -2.34 6.33 -19.09
N VAL A 391 -1.66 6.51 -17.96
CA VAL A 391 -0.59 7.50 -17.78
C VAL A 391 0.83 6.99 -18.05
N VAL A 392 0.98 5.74 -18.47
CA VAL A 392 2.32 5.13 -18.56
C VAL A 392 3.08 5.67 -19.76
N LYS A 393 2.45 5.68 -20.94
CA LYS A 393 3.07 6.18 -22.17
C LYS A 393 2.03 6.52 -23.23
N ALA A 394 2.13 7.72 -23.80
CA ALA A 394 1.34 8.14 -24.95
C ALA A 394 1.81 7.40 -26.23
N LEU A 395 0.85 6.92 -27.01
CA LEU A 395 1.08 6.21 -28.27
C LEU A 395 0.80 7.06 -29.51
N ASP A 396 0.49 8.34 -29.34
CA ASP A 396 0.42 9.31 -30.44
C ASP A 396 1.71 9.27 -31.27
N GLY A 397 1.57 9.17 -32.58
CA GLY A 397 2.69 9.03 -33.52
C GLY A 397 3.58 7.81 -33.26
N VAL A 398 3.06 6.69 -32.74
CA VAL A 398 3.87 5.48 -32.59
C VAL A 398 4.24 4.87 -33.95
N GLY A 399 3.34 4.94 -34.94
CA GLY A 399 3.56 4.48 -36.31
C GLY A 399 4.55 5.33 -37.11
N THR A 400 4.85 6.56 -36.69
CA THR A 400 5.98 7.34 -37.23
C THR A 400 7.33 6.94 -36.64
N ARG A 401 7.33 6.24 -35.50
CA ARG A 401 8.56 5.89 -34.74
C ARG A 401 8.95 4.43 -34.86
N LEU A 402 8.01 3.54 -35.15
CA LEU A 402 8.20 2.09 -35.17
C LEU A 402 7.50 1.48 -36.39
N SER A 403 8.15 0.49 -37.03
CA SER A 403 7.52 -0.32 -38.09
C SER A 403 6.54 -1.36 -37.52
N ALA A 404 5.66 -1.90 -38.38
CA ALA A 404 4.79 -3.02 -38.03
C ALA A 404 5.54 -4.20 -37.36
N GLU A 405 6.71 -4.58 -37.87
CA GLU A 405 7.51 -5.67 -37.30
C GLU A 405 8.03 -5.32 -35.90
N GLN A 406 8.47 -4.06 -35.70
CA GLN A 406 8.95 -3.60 -34.39
C GLN A 406 7.80 -3.55 -33.37
N ILE A 407 6.61 -3.12 -33.79
CA ILE A 407 5.40 -3.13 -32.94
C ILE A 407 5.01 -4.57 -32.61
N SER A 408 4.97 -5.46 -33.59
CA SER A 408 4.65 -6.89 -33.41
C SER A 408 5.63 -7.58 -32.45
N ALA A 409 6.93 -7.26 -32.57
CA ALA A 409 7.96 -7.76 -31.66
C ALA A 409 7.75 -7.24 -30.23
N LEU A 410 7.40 -5.96 -30.06
CA LEU A 410 7.11 -5.38 -28.74
C LEU A 410 5.87 -5.99 -28.08
N LEU A 411 4.85 -6.36 -28.85
CA LEU A 411 3.65 -7.00 -28.32
C LEU A 411 3.94 -8.43 -27.80
N SER A 412 4.83 -9.17 -28.48
CA SER A 412 5.25 -10.51 -28.05
C SER A 412 6.31 -10.48 -26.94
N SER A 413 7.28 -9.56 -27.04
CA SER A 413 8.43 -9.45 -26.14
C SER A 413 8.61 -8.00 -25.67
N PRO A 414 7.71 -7.52 -24.77
CA PRO A 414 7.71 -6.14 -24.34
C PRO A 414 8.88 -5.80 -23.41
N PRO A 415 9.22 -4.50 -23.27
CA PRO A 415 10.18 -4.05 -22.27
C PRO A 415 9.69 -4.29 -20.83
N ALA A 416 10.64 -4.30 -19.89
CA ALA A 416 10.37 -4.56 -18.48
C ALA A 416 9.23 -3.68 -17.91
N GLY A 417 8.24 -4.32 -17.31
CA GLY A 417 7.10 -3.65 -16.67
C GLY A 417 5.85 -3.47 -17.53
N MET A 418 5.87 -3.91 -18.79
CA MET A 418 4.70 -4.08 -19.66
C MET A 418 4.38 -5.58 -19.84
N PRO A 419 3.10 -6.01 -19.73
CA PRO A 419 2.74 -7.41 -19.97
C PRO A 419 2.72 -7.70 -21.48
N PRO A 420 3.01 -8.95 -21.89
CA PRO A 420 2.82 -9.37 -23.28
C PRO A 420 1.36 -9.29 -23.71
N TYR A 421 1.13 -9.12 -25.01
CA TYR A 421 -0.21 -9.16 -25.61
C TYR A 421 -0.67 -10.60 -25.76
N GLY A 422 -1.86 -10.90 -25.25
CA GLY A 422 -2.47 -12.24 -25.31
C GLY A 422 -3.79 -12.28 -26.02
N GLY A 423 -3.86 -11.64 -27.20
CA GLY A 423 -4.87 -11.97 -28.21
C GLY A 423 -4.35 -13.03 -29.18
N THR A 424 -5.21 -13.46 -30.10
CA THR A 424 -4.91 -14.34 -31.24
C THR A 424 -4.00 -13.67 -32.27
N LYS A 425 -3.48 -14.43 -33.26
CA LYS A 425 -2.69 -13.87 -34.38
C LYS A 425 -3.44 -12.79 -35.15
N ALA A 426 -4.71 -13.03 -35.46
CA ALA A 426 -5.55 -12.08 -36.16
C ALA A 426 -5.70 -10.78 -35.36
N GLU A 427 -6.09 -10.90 -34.08
CA GLU A 427 -6.21 -9.75 -33.19
C GLU A 427 -4.88 -8.99 -33.01
N LYS A 428 -3.76 -9.70 -32.96
CA LYS A 428 -2.43 -9.09 -32.89
C LYS A 428 -2.12 -8.33 -34.18
N SER A 429 -2.42 -8.90 -35.35
CA SER A 429 -2.19 -8.27 -36.65
C SER A 429 -3.06 -7.03 -36.84
N ASP A 430 -4.34 -7.10 -36.44
CA ASP A 430 -5.26 -5.97 -36.40
C ASP A 430 -4.72 -4.85 -35.51
N LEU A 431 -4.26 -5.19 -34.30
CA LEU A 431 -3.68 -4.23 -33.36
C LEU A 431 -2.38 -3.59 -33.89
N VAL A 432 -1.52 -4.36 -34.57
CA VAL A 432 -0.31 -3.84 -35.22
C VAL A 432 -0.70 -2.84 -36.33
N ALA A 433 -1.65 -3.20 -37.20
CA ALA A 433 -2.13 -2.33 -38.28
C ALA A 433 -2.72 -1.02 -37.73
N PHE A 434 -3.48 -1.08 -36.64
CA PHE A 434 -3.96 0.12 -35.96
C PHE A 434 -2.82 0.98 -35.43
N LEU A 435 -1.89 0.41 -34.65
CA LEU A 435 -0.80 1.17 -34.05
C LEU A 435 0.14 1.80 -35.09
N GLU A 436 0.40 1.09 -36.19
CA GLU A 436 1.17 1.62 -37.32
C GLU A 436 0.45 2.78 -38.03
N SER A 437 -0.89 2.77 -38.06
CA SER A 437 -1.68 3.87 -38.65
C SER A 437 -1.63 5.18 -37.85
N LEU A 438 -1.21 5.14 -36.59
CA LEU A 438 -1.09 6.32 -35.71
C LEU A 438 0.18 7.10 -36.02
N LYS A 439 0.08 8.06 -36.95
CA LYS A 439 1.22 8.86 -37.43
C LYS A 439 1.44 10.17 -36.69
#